data_AF-A0A831LTI0-F1
#
_entry.id   AF-A0A831LTI0-F1
#
_cell.length_a   1.000
_cell.length_b   1.000
_cell.length_c   1.000
_cell.angle_alpha   90.00
_cell.angle_beta   90.00
_cell.angle_gamma   90.00
#
_symmetry.space_group_name_H-M   'P 1'
#
loop_
_entity.id
_entity.type
_entity.pdbx_description
1 polymer ?
#
loop_
_entity_poly.entity_id
_entity_poly.type
_entity_poly.pdbx_seq_one_letter_code
_entity_poly.pdbx_strand_id
1 'polypeptide(L)'
;SIEAVLADLSGRQKPAPAPPESPQPQPTPPAQADDRLVQLERQVRRLQAFVQELEEGIAGKDREIASLKRQIRYERSERGKTLQRDTDIATREAIIANLRTLLRKEEKRNKSLRKRIERMRRVEELQIGEGQVAVKAIPSLTHDAVRSLAADLGLVEGDVIAVATTGGWGRSVVREIADAKAAAVVVPGKSLEGQDPHLIAAALAASLPLVAAGAIGLRLSGKIGTADEDGFAAALAAWGERVEEHEREKRAAMLNQVFKEYRSEREKEVRRHG
;
A
#
# COMPACT_ATOMS: atom_id res chain seq x y z
N SER A 1 -31.23 19.44 49.18
CA SER A 1 -31.46 18.16 49.87
C SER A 1 -32.91 18.04 50.27
N ILE A 2 -33.54 16.91 49.93
CA ILE A 2 -34.96 16.60 50.16
C ILE A 2 -35.27 16.51 51.67
N GLU A 3 -34.25 16.29 52.50
CA GLU A 3 -34.33 16.26 53.97
C GLU A 3 -34.68 17.62 54.60
N ALA A 4 -34.32 18.74 53.98
CA ALA A 4 -34.63 20.07 54.52
C ALA A 4 -36.11 20.47 54.32
N VAL A 5 -36.81 19.87 53.35
CA VAL A 5 -38.23 20.13 53.08
C VAL A 5 -39.14 19.23 53.92
N LEU A 6 -38.66 18.04 54.31
CA LEU A 6 -39.39 17.15 55.24
C LEU A 6 -39.39 17.65 56.70
N ALA A 7 -38.43 18.51 57.08
CA ALA A 7 -38.35 19.06 58.42
C ALA A 7 -39.47 20.07 58.73
N ASP A 8 -39.93 20.84 57.74
CA ASP A 8 -40.95 21.89 57.90
C ASP A 8 -42.38 21.30 58.04
N LEU A 9 -42.58 20.06 57.58
CA LEU A 9 -43.82 19.29 57.76
C LEU A 9 -43.91 18.55 59.09
N SER A 10 -42.83 18.51 59.88
CA SER A 10 -42.74 17.75 61.15
C SER A 10 -42.84 18.63 62.40
N GLY A 11 -43.51 19.78 62.28
CA GLY A 11 -43.80 20.70 63.39
C GLY A 11 -44.45 19.99 64.57
N ARG A 12 -43.60 19.59 65.53
CA ARG A 12 -43.97 19.14 66.88
C ARG A 12 -44.85 20.20 67.52
N GLN A 13 -46.14 19.90 67.66
CA GLN A 13 -47.04 20.68 68.48
C GLN A 13 -46.68 20.51 69.96
N LYS A 14 -46.43 21.65 70.60
CA LYS A 14 -46.38 21.89 72.05
C LYS A 14 -47.59 21.25 72.75
N PRO A 15 -47.47 20.74 73.99
CA PRO A 15 -48.64 20.34 74.75
C PRO A 15 -49.47 21.59 75.08
N ALA A 16 -50.69 21.63 74.55
CA ALA A 16 -51.68 22.64 74.88
C ALA A 16 -52.22 22.40 76.30
N PRO A 17 -52.65 23.46 77.03
CA PRO A 17 -53.09 23.34 78.42
C PRO A 17 -54.39 22.55 78.54
N ALA A 18 -54.65 22.03 79.75
CA ALA A 18 -55.87 21.34 80.12
C ALA A 18 -57.13 22.08 79.62
N PRO A 19 -58.15 21.34 79.11
CA PRO A 19 -59.33 21.95 78.52
C PRO A 19 -60.09 22.74 79.60
N PRO A 20 -60.55 23.97 79.31
CA PRO A 20 -61.54 24.60 80.17
C PRO A 20 -62.79 23.72 80.18
N GLU A 21 -63.47 23.65 81.33
CA GLU A 21 -64.75 22.97 81.50
C GLU A 21 -65.65 23.30 80.31
N SER A 22 -66.07 22.24 79.61
CA SER A 22 -67.04 22.33 78.53
C SER A 22 -68.31 22.96 79.11
N PRO A 23 -68.81 24.09 78.58
CA PRO A 23 -70.15 24.53 78.90
C PRO A 23 -71.07 23.35 78.57
N GLN A 24 -71.84 22.88 79.55
CA GLN A 24 -72.87 21.87 79.33
C GLN A 24 -73.64 22.23 78.06
N PRO A 25 -73.91 21.26 77.16
CA PRO A 25 -74.58 21.54 75.90
C PRO A 25 -75.94 22.14 76.23
N GLN A 26 -76.06 23.46 76.06
CA GLN A 26 -77.37 24.08 75.95
C GLN A 26 -78.08 23.36 74.81
N PRO A 27 -79.31 22.87 75.00
CA PRO A 27 -80.03 22.18 73.95
C PRO A 27 -80.28 23.20 72.85
N THR A 28 -79.42 23.18 71.84
CA THR A 28 -79.71 23.86 70.59
C THR A 28 -80.94 23.17 70.02
N PRO A 29 -81.95 23.91 69.55
CA PRO A 29 -83.11 23.29 68.95
C PRO A 29 -82.62 22.35 67.83
N PRO A 30 -83.14 21.11 67.74
CA PRO A 30 -82.61 20.07 66.85
C PRO A 30 -82.42 20.52 65.40
N ALA A 31 -83.23 21.48 64.95
CA ALA A 31 -83.18 22.09 63.62
C ALA A 31 -81.82 22.73 63.22
N GLN A 32 -81.06 23.36 64.12
CA GLN A 32 -79.82 24.08 63.74
C GLN A 32 -78.59 23.17 63.60
N ALA A 33 -78.56 22.05 64.34
CA ALA A 33 -77.52 21.03 64.20
C ALA A 33 -77.75 20.19 62.93
N ASP A 34 -79.01 19.89 62.63
CA ASP A 34 -79.43 19.23 61.39
C ASP A 34 -79.07 20.07 60.15
N ASP A 35 -79.30 21.39 60.19
CA ASP A 35 -78.94 22.28 59.07
C ASP A 35 -77.41 22.30 58.76
N ARG A 36 -76.56 22.24 59.79
CA ARG A 36 -75.10 22.15 59.62
C ARG A 36 -74.67 20.80 59.05
N LEU A 37 -75.26 19.71 59.53
CA LEU A 37 -75.04 18.36 58.99
C LEU A 37 -75.41 18.30 57.51
N VAL A 38 -76.57 18.84 57.13
CA VAL A 38 -77.02 18.91 55.73
C VAL A 38 -76.06 19.73 54.86
N GLN A 39 -75.52 20.84 55.37
CA GLN A 39 -74.53 21.65 54.63
C GLN A 39 -73.19 20.91 54.42
N LEU A 40 -72.69 20.23 55.45
CA LEU A 40 -71.49 19.40 55.39
C LEU A 40 -71.68 18.22 54.42
N GLU A 41 -72.82 17.53 54.47
CA GLU A 41 -73.15 16.47 53.51
C GLU A 41 -73.19 16.99 52.07
N ARG A 42 -73.73 18.19 51.84
CA ARG A 42 -73.73 18.85 50.53
C ARG A 42 -72.32 19.22 50.07
N GLN A 43 -71.42 19.60 50.98
CA GLN A 43 -70.02 19.85 50.68
C GLN A 43 -69.26 18.56 50.37
N VAL A 44 -69.48 17.50 51.15
CA VAL A 44 -68.89 16.16 50.92
C VAL A 44 -69.30 15.62 49.56
N ARG A 45 -70.58 15.72 49.18
CA ARG A 45 -71.04 15.30 47.84
C ARG A 45 -70.38 16.09 46.72
N ARG A 46 -70.20 17.41 46.88
CA ARG A 46 -69.49 18.25 45.89
C ARG A 46 -68.01 17.90 45.78
N LEU A 47 -67.35 17.66 46.91
CA LEU A 47 -65.95 17.22 46.93
C LEU A 47 -65.78 15.84 46.31
N GLN A 48 -66.70 14.90 46.58
CA GLN A 48 -66.70 13.58 45.94
C GLN A 48 -66.88 13.66 44.42
N ALA A 49 -67.78 14.53 43.94
CA ALA A 49 -67.95 14.78 42.52
C ALA A 49 -66.70 15.40 41.88
N PHE A 50 -66.05 16.35 42.58
CA PHE A 50 -64.81 16.97 42.11
C PHE A 50 -63.64 15.99 42.09
N VAL A 51 -63.56 15.09 43.08
CA VAL A 51 -62.56 14.00 43.11
C VAL A 51 -62.80 13.05 41.94
N GLN A 52 -64.03 12.66 41.65
CA GLN A 52 -64.35 11.85 40.46
C GLN A 52 -63.93 12.53 39.14
N GLU A 53 -64.24 13.81 38.98
CA GLU A 53 -63.83 14.57 37.78
C GLU A 53 -62.30 14.66 37.64
N LEU A 54 -61.59 14.87 38.75
CA LEU A 54 -60.13 14.86 38.78
C LEU A 54 -59.56 13.47 38.46
N GLU A 55 -60.15 12.40 39.01
CA GLU A 55 -59.75 11.01 38.73
C GLU A 55 -59.98 10.64 37.26
N GLU A 56 -61.12 11.04 36.67
CA GLU A 56 -61.40 10.88 35.25
C GLU A 56 -60.42 11.67 34.38
N GLY A 57 -60.09 12.90 34.78
CA GLY A 57 -59.09 13.73 34.12
C GLY A 57 -57.67 13.14 34.17
N ILE A 58 -57.28 12.56 35.31
CA ILE A 58 -56.01 11.83 35.47
C ILE A 58 -56.00 10.59 34.58
N ALA A 59 -57.07 9.79 34.59
CA ALA A 59 -57.18 8.62 33.74
C ALA A 59 -57.14 8.97 32.23
N GLY A 60 -57.74 10.10 31.84
CA GLY A 60 -57.64 10.63 30.48
C GLY A 60 -56.18 10.98 30.10
N LYS A 61 -55.50 11.75 30.95
CA LYS A 61 -54.09 12.11 30.77
C LYS A 61 -53.18 10.88 30.75
N ASP A 62 -53.42 9.89 31.60
CA ASP A 62 -52.62 8.66 31.64
C ASP A 62 -52.75 7.85 30.34
N ARG A 63 -53.96 7.78 29.76
CA ARG A 63 -54.17 7.17 28.43
C ARG A 63 -53.42 7.92 27.34
N GLU A 64 -53.46 9.24 27.37
CA GLU A 64 -52.75 10.10 26.42
C GLU A 64 -51.23 9.94 26.54
N ILE A 65 -50.71 9.97 27.77
CA ILE A 65 -49.29 9.70 28.07
C ILE A 65 -48.89 8.31 27.57
N ALA A 66 -49.71 7.29 27.78
CA ALA A 66 -49.43 5.94 27.29
C ALA A 66 -49.38 5.88 25.75
N SER A 67 -50.26 6.61 25.06
CA SER A 67 -50.27 6.74 23.60
C SER A 67 -49.02 7.44 23.08
N LEU A 68 -48.70 8.62 23.62
CA LEU A 68 -47.50 9.38 23.26
C LEU A 68 -46.23 8.57 23.53
N LYS A 69 -46.13 7.87 24.66
CA LYS A 69 -45.01 6.97 24.95
C LYS A 69 -44.87 5.84 23.92
N ARG A 70 -45.99 5.27 23.42
CA ARG A 70 -45.95 4.27 22.34
C ARG A 70 -45.44 4.88 21.04
N GLN A 71 -45.94 6.05 20.66
CA GLN A 71 -45.51 6.74 19.44
C GLN A 71 -44.02 7.11 19.48
N ILE A 72 -43.54 7.63 20.61
CA ILE A 72 -42.11 7.93 20.82
C ILE A 72 -41.26 6.66 20.65
N ARG A 73 -41.69 5.52 21.21
CA ARG A 73 -40.96 4.24 21.04
C ARG A 73 -40.93 3.79 19.59
N TYR A 74 -42.06 3.90 18.88
CA TYR A 74 -42.14 3.54 17.47
C TYR A 74 -41.20 4.41 16.62
N GLU A 75 -41.27 5.74 16.78
CA GLU A 75 -40.38 6.65 16.06
C GLU A 75 -38.90 6.41 16.38
N ARG A 76 -38.55 6.16 17.65
CA ARG A 76 -37.18 5.82 18.03
C ARG A 76 -36.71 4.52 17.38
N SER A 77 -37.57 3.50 17.33
CA SER A 77 -37.27 2.24 16.66
C SER A 77 -37.03 2.44 15.16
N GLU A 78 -37.91 3.19 14.49
CA GLU A 78 -37.74 3.47 13.05
C GLU A 78 -36.49 4.29 12.77
N ARG A 79 -36.22 5.34 13.55
CA ARG A 79 -34.97 6.10 13.46
C ARG A 79 -33.73 5.23 13.72
N GLY A 80 -33.82 4.29 14.65
CA GLY A 80 -32.75 3.32 14.90
C GLY A 80 -32.48 2.42 13.68
N LYS A 81 -33.53 1.92 13.03
CA LYS A 81 -33.42 1.11 11.81
C LYS A 81 -32.85 1.91 10.64
N THR A 82 -33.26 3.17 10.45
CA THR A 82 -32.72 4.01 9.38
C THR A 82 -31.23 4.29 9.61
N LEU A 83 -30.83 4.66 10.83
CA LEU A 83 -29.42 4.87 11.16
C LEU A 83 -28.58 3.62 10.90
N GLN A 84 -29.07 2.43 11.28
CA GLN A 84 -28.37 1.17 10.99
C GLN A 84 -28.20 0.94 9.48
N ARG A 85 -29.26 1.17 8.69
CA ARG A 85 -29.16 1.07 7.23
C ARG A 85 -28.17 2.08 6.65
N ASP A 86 -28.19 3.32 7.14
CA ASP A 86 -27.30 4.37 6.67
C ASP A 86 -25.83 4.04 7.01
N THR A 87 -25.56 3.46 8.19
CA THR A 87 -24.23 2.97 8.54
C THR A 87 -23.79 1.80 7.67
N ASP A 88 -24.69 0.87 7.36
CA ASP A 88 -24.40 -0.25 6.46
C ASP A 88 -24.14 0.21 5.03
N ILE A 89 -24.89 1.21 4.56
CA ILE A 89 -24.68 1.83 3.25
C ILE A 89 -23.32 2.53 3.24
N ALA A 90 -23.02 3.37 4.24
CA ALA A 90 -21.75 4.09 4.32
C ALA A 90 -20.53 3.15 4.37
N THR A 91 -20.62 2.05 5.13
CA THR A 91 -19.55 1.04 5.20
C THR A 91 -19.37 0.34 3.84
N ARG A 92 -20.47 -0.05 3.18
CA ARG A 92 -20.43 -0.65 1.83
C ARG A 92 -19.88 0.32 0.80
N GLU A 93 -20.28 1.59 0.84
CA GLU A 93 -19.77 2.63 -0.06
C GLU A 93 -18.26 2.83 0.10
N ALA A 94 -17.76 2.85 1.33
CA ALA A 94 -16.31 2.90 1.59
C ALA A 94 -15.58 1.68 1.02
N ILE A 95 -16.14 0.48 1.18
CA ILE A 95 -15.59 -0.75 0.59
C ILE A 95 -15.59 -0.67 -0.94
N ILE A 96 -16.71 -0.25 -1.54
CA ILE A 96 -16.84 -0.09 -3.00
C ILE A 96 -15.81 0.93 -3.52
N ALA A 97 -15.64 2.06 -2.83
CA ALA A 97 -14.65 3.06 -3.18
C ALA A 97 -13.23 2.47 -3.16
N ASN A 98 -12.87 1.76 -2.10
CA ASN A 98 -11.57 1.08 -2.00
C ASN A 98 -11.38 0.05 -3.14
N LEU A 99 -12.36 -0.83 -3.36
CA LEU A 99 -12.32 -1.83 -4.43
C LEU A 99 -12.17 -1.19 -5.82
N ARG A 100 -12.84 -0.08 -6.09
CA ARG A 100 -12.67 0.68 -7.33
C ARG A 100 -11.24 1.22 -7.47
N THR A 101 -10.61 1.69 -6.40
CA THR A 101 -9.21 2.13 -6.47
C THR A 101 -8.25 0.98 -6.75
N LEU A 102 -8.47 -0.18 -6.12
CA LEU A 102 -7.67 -1.39 -6.33
C LEU A 102 -7.82 -1.90 -7.77
N LEU A 103 -9.05 -1.94 -8.28
CA LEU A 103 -9.34 -2.32 -9.66
C LEU A 103 -8.58 -1.42 -10.64
N ARG A 104 -8.63 -0.10 -10.47
CA ARG A 104 -7.88 0.85 -11.32
C ARG A 104 -6.37 0.63 -11.24
N LYS A 105 -5.82 0.28 -10.08
CA LYS A 105 -4.38 -0.03 -9.92
C LYS A 105 -4.02 -1.34 -10.64
N GLU A 106 -4.86 -2.36 -10.55
CA GLU A 106 -4.70 -3.63 -11.26
C GLU A 106 -4.81 -3.44 -12.78
N GLU A 107 -5.81 -2.70 -13.27
CA GLU A 107 -5.97 -2.39 -14.69
C GLU A 107 -4.75 -1.66 -15.27
N LYS A 108 -4.21 -0.68 -14.53
CA LYS A 108 -2.97 0.01 -14.91
C LYS A 108 -1.78 -0.97 -14.99
N ARG A 109 -1.64 -1.87 -14.01
CA ARG A 109 -0.61 -2.92 -14.02
C ARG A 109 -0.79 -3.89 -15.18
N ASN A 110 -2.01 -4.32 -15.46
CA ASN A 110 -2.30 -5.22 -16.57
C ASN A 110 -1.96 -4.54 -17.90
N LYS A 111 -2.33 -3.27 -18.07
CA LYS A 111 -1.97 -2.48 -19.26
C LYS A 111 -0.46 -2.34 -19.44
N SER A 112 0.31 -2.09 -18.37
CA SER A 112 1.77 -2.00 -18.47
C SER A 112 2.40 -3.35 -18.79
N LEU A 113 1.92 -4.44 -18.19
CA LEU A 113 2.38 -5.81 -18.48
C LEU A 113 2.07 -6.22 -19.92
N ARG A 114 0.87 -5.94 -20.43
CA ARG A 114 0.51 -6.19 -21.84
C ARG A 114 1.46 -5.49 -22.81
N LYS A 115 1.75 -4.21 -22.57
CA LYS A 115 2.73 -3.45 -23.37
C LYS A 115 4.13 -4.05 -23.26
N ARG A 116 4.52 -4.55 -22.09
CA ARG A 116 5.81 -5.24 -21.90
C ARG A 116 5.88 -6.51 -22.76
N ILE A 117 4.83 -7.34 -22.72
CA ILE A 117 4.73 -8.56 -23.53
C ILE A 117 4.79 -8.24 -25.02
N GLU A 118 4.05 -7.22 -25.48
CA GLU A 118 4.09 -6.78 -26.88
C GLU A 118 5.50 -6.38 -27.34
N ARG A 119 6.24 -5.65 -26.49
CA ARG A 119 7.64 -5.29 -26.78
C ARG A 119 8.56 -6.51 -26.82
N MET A 120 8.38 -7.49 -25.93
CA MET A 120 9.16 -8.73 -25.93
C MET A 120 8.87 -9.57 -27.18
N ARG A 121 7.60 -9.70 -27.58
CA ARG A 121 7.22 -10.39 -28.83
C ARG A 121 7.87 -9.76 -30.05
N ARG A 122 7.95 -8.43 -30.12
CA ARG A 122 8.64 -7.75 -31.21
C ARG A 122 10.13 -8.12 -31.29
N VAL A 123 10.80 -8.38 -30.17
CA VAL A 123 12.19 -8.86 -30.17
C VAL A 123 12.26 -10.26 -30.75
N GLU A 124 11.38 -11.16 -30.31
CA GLU A 124 11.30 -12.55 -30.79
C GLU A 124 10.98 -12.63 -32.29
N GLU A 125 10.02 -11.84 -32.77
CA GLU A 125 9.69 -11.74 -34.20
C GLU A 125 10.91 -11.34 -35.05
N LEU A 126 11.78 -10.47 -34.53
CA LEU A 126 13.01 -10.07 -35.21
C LEU A 126 14.11 -11.15 -35.16
N GLN A 127 14.08 -12.06 -34.18
CA GLN A 127 14.99 -13.21 -34.13
C GLN A 127 14.62 -14.29 -35.16
N ILE A 128 13.36 -14.34 -35.60
CA ILE A 128 12.88 -15.35 -36.56
C ILE A 128 13.24 -14.97 -38.01
N GLY A 129 13.62 -13.72 -38.28
CA GLY A 129 14.08 -13.30 -39.60
C GLY A 129 15.35 -14.06 -40.01
N GLU A 130 15.29 -14.82 -41.11
CA GLU A 130 16.42 -15.60 -41.62
C GLU A 130 17.69 -14.72 -41.76
N GLY A 131 18.77 -15.10 -41.07
CA GLY A 131 20.08 -14.43 -41.14
C GLY A 131 20.25 -13.15 -40.32
N GLN A 132 19.32 -12.83 -39.40
CA GLN A 132 19.42 -11.65 -38.54
C GLN A 132 19.40 -11.98 -37.05
N VAL A 133 20.31 -11.37 -36.30
CA VAL A 133 20.36 -11.45 -34.84
C VAL A 133 19.67 -10.22 -34.26
N ALA A 134 18.69 -10.44 -33.37
CA ALA A 134 18.04 -9.34 -32.67
C ALA A 134 18.97 -8.72 -31.62
N VAL A 135 19.05 -7.40 -31.62
CA VAL A 135 19.92 -6.63 -30.73
C VAL A 135 19.07 -5.72 -29.84
N LYS A 136 19.39 -5.70 -28.55
CA LYS A 136 18.76 -4.83 -27.55
C LYS A 136 19.59 -3.56 -27.37
N ALA A 137 19.00 -2.39 -27.58
CA ALA A 137 19.75 -1.13 -27.56
C ALA A 137 19.59 -0.37 -26.23
N ILE A 138 20.71 0.11 -25.70
CA ILE A 138 20.78 0.99 -24.52
C ILE A 138 21.48 2.31 -24.85
N PRO A 139 21.05 3.43 -24.24
CA PRO A 139 21.61 4.74 -24.53
C PRO A 139 23.07 4.85 -24.06
N SER A 140 23.42 4.29 -22.91
CA SER A 140 24.77 4.35 -22.34
C SER A 140 25.12 3.06 -21.60
N LEU A 141 26.40 2.75 -21.48
CA LEU A 141 26.88 1.59 -20.72
C LEU A 141 26.86 1.86 -19.20
N THR A 142 25.68 2.18 -18.66
CA THR A 142 25.47 2.53 -17.25
C THR A 142 24.54 1.54 -16.56
N HIS A 143 24.63 1.44 -15.24
CA HIS A 143 23.80 0.53 -14.44
C HIS A 143 22.30 0.83 -14.60
N ASP A 144 21.93 2.10 -14.68
CA ASP A 144 20.55 2.54 -14.88
C ASP A 144 20.01 2.15 -16.25
N ALA A 145 20.85 2.27 -17.29
CA ALA A 145 20.47 1.90 -18.65
C ALA A 145 20.28 0.38 -18.79
N VAL A 146 21.16 -0.43 -18.19
CA VAL A 146 21.03 -1.90 -18.16
C VAL A 146 19.79 -2.32 -17.36
N ARG A 147 19.54 -1.71 -16.20
CA ARG A 147 18.34 -1.99 -15.39
C ARG A 147 17.06 -1.61 -16.12
N SER A 148 17.06 -0.48 -16.82
CA SER A 148 15.93 -0.02 -17.64
C SER A 148 15.64 -1.00 -18.78
N LEU A 149 16.69 -1.53 -19.42
CA LEU A 149 16.56 -2.58 -20.44
C LEU A 149 15.96 -3.86 -19.86
N ALA A 150 16.48 -4.34 -18.73
CA ALA A 150 15.97 -5.53 -18.04
C ALA A 150 14.49 -5.39 -17.66
N ALA A 151 14.10 -4.20 -17.19
CA ALA A 151 12.72 -3.91 -16.82
C ALA A 151 11.78 -3.87 -18.05
N ASP A 152 12.23 -3.36 -19.19
CA ASP A 152 11.40 -3.17 -20.37
C ASP A 152 11.32 -4.40 -21.28
N LEU A 153 12.45 -5.05 -21.55
CA LEU A 153 12.60 -6.14 -22.52
C LEU A 153 13.09 -7.45 -21.89
N GLY A 154 13.58 -7.41 -20.66
CA GLY A 154 14.27 -8.55 -20.05
C GLY A 154 15.71 -8.70 -20.58
N LEU A 155 16.55 -9.31 -19.76
CA LEU A 155 17.90 -9.76 -20.12
C LEU A 155 17.93 -11.28 -19.92
N VAL A 156 18.15 -12.01 -20.99
CA VAL A 156 18.22 -13.47 -21.05
C VAL A 156 19.60 -13.85 -21.58
N GLU A 157 20.07 -15.04 -21.22
CA GLU A 157 21.31 -15.59 -21.75
C GLU A 157 21.27 -15.60 -23.29
N GLY A 158 22.37 -15.19 -23.93
CA GLY A 158 22.46 -15.11 -25.39
C GLY A 158 21.96 -13.80 -26.01
N ASP A 159 21.46 -12.84 -25.23
CA ASP A 159 21.08 -11.53 -25.76
C ASP A 159 22.29 -10.72 -26.23
N VAL A 160 22.15 -10.01 -27.35
CA VAL A 160 23.14 -9.03 -27.84
C VAL A 160 22.72 -7.63 -27.44
N ILE A 161 23.62 -6.86 -26.81
CA ILE A 161 23.33 -5.51 -26.29
C ILE A 161 24.11 -4.46 -27.06
N ALA A 162 23.44 -3.57 -27.79
CA ALA A 162 24.06 -2.41 -28.41
C ALA A 162 24.03 -1.18 -27.51
N VAL A 163 25.15 -0.47 -27.46
CA VAL A 163 25.31 0.75 -26.67
C VAL A 163 25.49 1.94 -27.60
N ALA A 164 24.79 3.04 -27.36
CA ALA A 164 25.00 4.27 -28.14
C ALA A 164 26.23 5.07 -27.68
N THR A 165 26.52 5.11 -26.37
CA THR A 165 27.76 5.69 -25.83
C THR A 165 28.40 4.82 -24.76
N THR A 166 29.72 4.66 -24.84
CA THR A 166 30.54 4.02 -23.80
C THR A 166 30.86 4.97 -22.64
N GLY A 167 30.49 6.24 -22.72
CA GLY A 167 30.71 7.20 -21.64
C GLY A 167 30.00 6.79 -20.35
N GLY A 168 30.72 6.80 -19.23
CA GLY A 168 30.18 6.49 -17.91
C GLY A 168 30.13 5.00 -17.56
N TRP A 169 30.88 4.17 -18.28
CA TRP A 169 30.99 2.74 -17.96
C TRP A 169 31.74 2.49 -16.65
N GLY A 170 31.34 1.44 -15.94
CA GLY A 170 32.00 0.97 -14.73
C GLY A 170 32.26 -0.53 -14.80
N ARG A 171 33.33 -1.00 -14.13
CA ARG A 171 33.68 -2.44 -14.07
C ARG A 171 32.52 -3.31 -13.55
N SER A 172 31.69 -2.78 -12.67
CA SER A 172 30.51 -3.47 -12.14
C SER A 172 29.45 -3.72 -13.23
N VAL A 173 29.24 -2.76 -14.14
CA VAL A 173 28.25 -2.89 -15.23
C VAL A 173 28.70 -3.94 -16.24
N VAL A 174 29.99 -3.96 -16.58
CA VAL A 174 30.57 -5.00 -17.44
C VAL A 174 30.38 -6.39 -16.83
N ARG A 175 30.64 -6.51 -15.52
CA ARG A 175 30.41 -7.77 -14.78
C ARG A 175 28.92 -8.14 -14.74
N GLU A 176 28.02 -7.20 -14.47
CA GLU A 176 26.57 -7.44 -14.45
C GLU A 176 26.07 -8.01 -15.79
N ILE A 177 26.56 -7.46 -16.91
CA ILE A 177 26.21 -7.96 -18.25
C ILE A 177 26.84 -9.34 -18.51
N ALA A 178 28.07 -9.57 -18.06
CA ALA A 178 28.75 -10.87 -18.17
C ALA A 178 28.06 -11.96 -17.32
N ASP A 179 27.65 -11.64 -16.10
CA ASP A 179 26.92 -12.52 -15.19
C ASP A 179 25.53 -12.90 -15.76
N ALA A 180 24.92 -11.98 -16.52
CA ALA A 180 23.70 -12.25 -17.28
C ALA A 180 23.93 -13.11 -18.54
N LYS A 181 25.19 -13.48 -18.84
CA LYS A 181 25.63 -14.26 -20.02
C LYS A 181 25.10 -13.71 -21.34
N ALA A 182 25.20 -12.40 -21.51
CA ALA A 182 24.93 -11.77 -22.81
C ALA A 182 25.88 -12.34 -23.88
N ALA A 183 25.38 -12.56 -25.10
CA ALA A 183 26.19 -13.07 -26.21
C ALA A 183 27.29 -12.08 -26.62
N ALA A 184 26.98 -10.78 -26.62
CA ALA A 184 27.96 -9.73 -26.85
C ALA A 184 27.45 -8.35 -26.46
N VAL A 185 28.38 -7.42 -26.25
CA VAL A 185 28.10 -5.98 -26.19
C VAL A 185 28.64 -5.31 -27.44
N VAL A 186 27.74 -4.65 -28.17
CA VAL A 186 28.04 -3.89 -29.38
C VAL A 186 28.34 -2.44 -29.01
N VAL A 187 29.52 -1.98 -29.41
CA VAL A 187 30.11 -0.70 -29.06
C VAL A 187 30.12 0.22 -30.30
N PRO A 188 29.85 1.54 -30.17
CA PRO A 188 29.78 2.42 -31.33
C PRO A 188 31.13 2.58 -32.01
N GLY A 189 31.20 2.48 -33.34
CA GLY A 189 32.44 2.68 -34.10
C GLY A 189 32.70 1.57 -35.13
N LYS A 190 33.75 1.74 -35.93
CA LYS A 190 34.13 0.80 -37.00
C LYS A 190 35.00 -0.35 -36.49
N SER A 191 35.83 -0.10 -35.47
CA SER A 191 36.74 -1.09 -34.87
C SER A 191 36.80 -0.90 -33.35
N LEU A 192 37.30 -1.92 -32.66
CA LEU A 192 37.51 -1.89 -31.20
C LEU A 192 38.72 -1.03 -30.80
N GLU A 193 39.68 -0.81 -31.70
CA GLU A 193 40.92 -0.06 -31.42
C GLU A 193 40.67 1.42 -31.07
N GLY A 194 39.54 1.98 -31.53
CA GLY A 194 39.12 3.34 -31.18
C GLY A 194 38.41 3.46 -29.84
N GLN A 195 38.24 2.36 -29.11
CA GLN A 195 37.57 2.34 -27.79
C GLN A 195 38.54 2.54 -26.64
N ASP A 196 38.00 2.88 -25.47
CA ASP A 196 38.77 2.97 -24.23
C ASP A 196 39.50 1.63 -23.95
N PRO A 197 40.85 1.61 -23.88
CA PRO A 197 41.62 0.41 -23.59
C PRO A 197 41.22 -0.26 -22.27
N HIS A 198 40.77 0.52 -21.28
CA HIS A 198 40.33 -0.01 -19.99
C HIS A 198 39.03 -0.80 -20.10
N LEU A 199 38.13 -0.41 -21.01
CA LEU A 199 36.88 -1.14 -21.28
C LEU A 199 37.19 -2.49 -21.91
N ILE A 200 38.09 -2.51 -22.89
CA ILE A 200 38.54 -3.74 -23.55
C ILE A 200 39.16 -4.69 -22.53
N ALA A 201 40.09 -4.20 -21.69
CA ALA A 201 40.71 -4.99 -20.64
C ALA A 201 39.69 -5.53 -19.63
N ALA A 202 38.71 -4.72 -19.22
CA ALA A 202 37.65 -5.14 -18.31
C ALA A 202 36.74 -6.21 -18.91
N ALA A 203 36.38 -6.07 -20.19
CA ALA A 203 35.57 -7.05 -20.89
C ALA A 203 36.31 -8.38 -21.09
N LEU A 204 37.60 -8.34 -21.47
CA LEU A 204 38.43 -9.54 -21.55
C LEU A 204 38.58 -10.23 -20.18
N ALA A 205 38.72 -9.46 -19.10
CA ALA A 205 38.79 -10.02 -17.75
C ALA A 205 37.47 -10.65 -17.28
N ALA A 206 36.34 -10.19 -17.80
CA ALA A 206 35.01 -10.73 -17.52
C ALA A 206 34.54 -11.76 -18.58
N SER A 207 35.40 -12.11 -19.55
CA SER A 207 35.05 -12.96 -20.71
C SER A 207 33.81 -12.48 -21.46
N LEU A 208 33.55 -11.17 -21.49
CA LEU A 208 32.42 -10.56 -22.16
C LEU A 208 32.79 -10.18 -23.60
N PRO A 209 32.13 -10.73 -24.63
CA PRO A 209 32.43 -10.38 -26.01
C PRO A 209 32.10 -8.92 -26.34
N LEU A 210 33.09 -8.18 -26.86
CA LEU A 210 32.87 -6.84 -27.41
C LEU A 210 32.92 -6.88 -28.94
N VAL A 211 31.95 -6.23 -29.56
CA VAL A 211 31.83 -6.16 -31.01
C VAL A 211 31.65 -4.72 -31.45
N ALA A 212 32.28 -4.31 -32.55
CA ALA A 212 32.09 -2.97 -33.11
C ALA A 212 30.80 -2.93 -33.95
N ALA A 213 29.97 -1.89 -33.76
CA ALA A 213 28.71 -1.73 -34.50
C ALA A 213 28.90 -1.73 -36.02
N GLY A 214 30.02 -1.18 -36.52
CA GLY A 214 30.34 -1.14 -37.94
C GLY A 214 30.70 -2.50 -38.56
N ALA A 215 31.03 -3.52 -37.75
CA ALA A 215 31.39 -4.84 -38.24
C ALA A 215 30.17 -5.75 -38.52
N ILE A 216 29.02 -5.44 -37.93
CA ILE A 216 27.83 -6.33 -37.92
C ILE A 216 26.61 -5.75 -38.63
N GLY A 217 26.77 -4.64 -39.35
CA GLY A 217 25.66 -4.04 -40.10
C GLY A 217 24.49 -3.57 -39.22
N LEU A 218 24.76 -3.11 -37.99
CA LEU A 218 23.72 -2.82 -36.98
C LEU A 218 22.66 -1.82 -37.47
N ARG A 219 21.39 -2.23 -37.41
CA ARG A 219 20.22 -1.36 -37.67
C ARG A 219 19.37 -1.23 -36.41
N LEU A 220 19.20 -0.01 -35.93
CA LEU A 220 18.44 0.25 -34.70
C LEU A 220 17.07 0.87 -35.00
N SER A 221 16.04 0.38 -34.30
CA SER A 221 14.69 0.94 -34.25
C SER A 221 14.29 1.17 -32.79
N GLY A 222 14.78 2.28 -32.23
CA GLY A 222 14.57 2.64 -30.83
C GLY A 222 15.36 1.75 -29.86
N LYS A 223 14.67 0.93 -29.06
CA LYS A 223 15.29 0.02 -28.06
C LYS A 223 15.60 -1.37 -28.60
N ILE A 224 15.23 -1.66 -29.84
CA ILE A 224 15.44 -2.96 -30.49
C ILE A 224 16.10 -2.69 -31.85
N GLY A 225 16.94 -3.61 -32.30
CA GLY A 225 17.59 -3.56 -33.59
C GLY A 225 17.85 -4.95 -34.14
N THR A 226 18.44 -4.98 -35.33
CA THR A 226 18.89 -6.20 -35.99
C THR A 226 20.35 -6.04 -36.42
N ALA A 227 21.08 -7.15 -36.44
CA ALA A 227 22.45 -7.24 -36.94
C ALA A 227 22.55 -8.46 -37.86
N ASP A 228 23.49 -8.41 -38.80
CA ASP A 228 23.72 -9.51 -39.74
C ASP A 228 24.39 -10.68 -39.01
N GLU A 229 23.85 -11.89 -39.15
CA GLU A 229 24.31 -13.08 -38.43
C GLU A 229 25.77 -13.45 -38.79
N ASP A 230 26.11 -13.44 -40.07
CA ASP A 230 27.47 -13.77 -40.54
C ASP A 230 28.51 -12.78 -40.01
N GLY A 231 28.19 -11.48 -40.05
CA GLY A 231 29.05 -10.43 -39.51
C GLY A 231 29.23 -10.56 -38.00
N PHE A 232 28.16 -10.91 -37.30
CA PHE A 232 28.18 -11.15 -35.86
C PHE A 232 29.04 -12.37 -35.48
N ALA A 233 28.87 -13.50 -36.19
CA ALA A 233 29.66 -14.71 -35.97
C ALA A 233 31.16 -14.47 -36.22
N ALA A 234 31.51 -13.76 -37.29
CA ALA A 234 32.90 -13.39 -37.58
C ALA A 234 33.50 -12.49 -36.50
N ALA A 235 32.73 -11.53 -35.98
CA ALA A 235 33.19 -10.66 -34.90
C ALA A 235 33.39 -11.41 -33.58
N LEU A 236 32.52 -12.37 -33.26
CA LEU A 236 32.67 -13.24 -32.09
C LEU A 236 33.93 -14.11 -32.19
N ALA A 237 34.19 -14.70 -33.35
CA ALA A 237 35.42 -15.48 -33.57
C ALA A 237 36.68 -14.62 -33.36
N ALA A 238 36.71 -13.42 -33.94
CA ALA A 238 37.82 -12.48 -33.77
C ALA A 238 38.01 -12.00 -32.32
N TRP A 239 36.94 -11.98 -31.51
CA TRP A 239 37.05 -11.72 -30.08
C TRP A 239 37.59 -12.94 -29.33
N GLY A 240 37.15 -14.14 -29.67
CA GLY A 240 37.66 -15.40 -29.11
C GLY A 240 39.17 -15.53 -29.23
N GLU A 241 39.73 -15.20 -30.41
CA GLU A 241 41.19 -15.18 -30.62
C GLU A 241 41.92 -14.22 -29.64
N ARG A 242 41.34 -13.04 -29.38
CA ARG A 242 41.89 -12.07 -28.42
C ARG A 242 41.82 -12.56 -26.98
N VAL A 243 40.76 -13.26 -26.60
CA VAL A 243 40.63 -13.86 -25.26
C VAL A 243 41.73 -14.91 -25.07
N GLU A 244 41.92 -15.79 -26.05
CA GLU A 244 42.99 -16.79 -25.98
C GLU A 244 44.39 -16.17 -25.90
N GLU A 245 44.66 -15.14 -26.70
CA GLU A 245 45.93 -14.42 -26.66
C GLU A 245 46.16 -13.78 -25.28
N HIS A 246 45.14 -13.11 -24.73
CA HIS A 246 45.22 -12.55 -23.39
C HIS A 246 45.46 -13.64 -22.32
N GLU A 247 44.79 -14.78 -22.41
CA GLU A 247 45.02 -15.89 -21.48
C GLU A 247 46.45 -16.44 -21.58
N ARG A 248 46.98 -16.58 -22.80
CA ARG A 248 48.37 -17.00 -23.04
C ARG A 248 49.36 -16.03 -22.40
N GLU A 249 49.16 -14.72 -22.57
CA GLU A 249 50.00 -13.69 -21.96
C GLU A 249 49.91 -13.69 -20.43
N LYS A 250 48.70 -13.82 -19.86
CA LYS A 250 48.50 -13.94 -18.41
C LYS A 250 49.22 -15.16 -17.83
N ARG A 251 49.10 -16.32 -18.49
CA ARG A 251 49.80 -17.55 -18.08
C ARG A 251 51.32 -17.36 -18.11
N ALA A 252 51.86 -16.75 -19.17
CA ALA A 252 53.28 -16.46 -19.28
C ALA A 252 53.76 -15.47 -18.18
N ALA A 253 52.99 -14.42 -17.91
CA ALA A 253 53.28 -13.46 -16.85
C ALA A 253 53.26 -14.10 -15.47
N MET A 254 52.28 -14.96 -15.18
CA MET A 254 52.17 -15.70 -13.93
C MET A 254 53.37 -16.64 -13.72
N LEU A 255 53.76 -17.40 -14.74
CA LEU A 255 54.95 -18.26 -14.68
C LEU A 255 56.21 -17.43 -14.37
N ASN A 256 56.39 -16.30 -15.05
CA ASN A 256 57.51 -15.40 -14.81
C ASN A 256 57.53 -14.84 -13.38
N GLN A 257 56.35 -14.56 -12.79
CA GLN A 257 56.25 -14.14 -11.39
C GLN A 257 56.68 -15.26 -10.44
N VAL A 258 56.18 -16.48 -10.63
CA VAL A 258 56.56 -17.65 -9.82
C VAL A 258 58.07 -17.91 -9.91
N PHE A 259 58.67 -17.79 -11.10
CA PHE A 259 60.12 -17.92 -11.27
C PHE A 259 60.90 -16.84 -10.51
N LYS A 260 60.41 -15.59 -10.49
CA LYS A 260 61.02 -14.50 -9.73
C LYS A 260 60.92 -14.72 -8.23
N GLU A 261 59.76 -15.16 -7.74
CA GLU A 261 59.53 -15.50 -6.34
C GLU A 261 60.45 -16.64 -5.90
N TYR A 262 60.47 -17.75 -6.65
CA TYR A 262 61.36 -18.89 -6.40
C TYR A 262 62.85 -18.48 -6.38
N ARG A 263 63.29 -17.65 -7.33
CA ARG A 263 64.66 -17.13 -7.35
C ARG A 263 64.96 -16.30 -6.11
N SER A 264 64.05 -15.43 -5.71
CA SER A 264 64.22 -14.56 -4.54
C SER A 264 64.21 -15.33 -3.22
N GLU A 265 63.43 -16.42 -3.11
CA GLU A 265 63.43 -17.30 -1.94
C GLU A 265 64.72 -18.10 -1.83
N ARG A 266 65.21 -18.65 -2.95
CA ARG A 266 66.49 -19.37 -2.99
C ARG A 266 67.67 -18.48 -2.64
N GLU A 267 67.70 -17.23 -3.11
CA GLU A 267 68.74 -16.25 -2.73
C GLU A 267 68.69 -15.92 -1.23
N LYS A 268 67.50 -15.92 -0.61
CA LYS A 268 67.34 -15.73 0.84
C LYS A 268 67.78 -16.96 1.65
N GLU A 269 67.49 -18.17 1.18
CA GLU A 269 67.93 -19.41 1.83
C GLU A 269 69.45 -19.56 1.81
N VAL A 270 70.09 -19.28 0.67
CA VAL A 270 71.55 -19.32 0.53
C VAL A 270 72.23 -18.31 1.47
N ARG A 271 71.61 -17.14 1.70
CA ARG A 271 72.10 -16.14 2.68
C ARG A 271 71.83 -16.48 4.15
N ARG A 272 70.94 -17.44 4.44
CA ARG A 272 70.64 -17.89 5.81
C ARG A 272 71.51 -19.07 6.24
N HIS A 273 72.00 -19.86 5.29
CA HIS A 273 72.79 -21.07 5.53
C HIS A 273 74.29 -20.93 5.20
N GLY A 274 74.73 -19.77 4.71
CA GLY A 274 76.16 -19.41 4.56
C GLY A 274 76.53 -18.32 5.54
#